data_AF-A0AAV7XJ16-F1
#
_entry.id   AF-A0AAV7XJ16-F1
#
_cell.length_a   1.000
_cell.length_b   1.000
_cell.length_c   1.000
_cell.angle_alpha   90.00
_cell.angle_beta   90.00
_cell.angle_gamma   90.00
#
_symmetry.space_group_name_H-M   'P 1'
#
loop_
_entity.id
_entity.type
_entity.pdbx_description
1 polymer ?
#
loop_
_entity_poly.entity_id
_entity_poly.type
_entity_poly.pdbx_seq_one_letter_code
_entity_poly.pdbx_strand_id
1 'polypeptide(L)'
;MSRAAVPYLRVADYDCVGFDLDNTLVKYNIANMVKLEYDLLAHFLVDQKGYDAHYLLRPLDVDFLQKGLTMDYEKGNLLQLSADGSIHRAAHGTRLLSDAEIEDVYGKDRISTLTLEYTQSILDAWNGPMSERIRSVMDHFDIPVCLIFARCVDNVDAVAEKEDTPKQYNLYRDILDGLIYMFQRDNFGNNTGGFFPALKKNPELFIHRASDNLNKWMKELKSQKKVFLVTGSHVDFASFTAQYIFGNEWRSLFDVIVTFARKPGFFTGRRPFVALEGAKEMDVVEPEDIKLGNIYSQGNWQDLYELFKRETGQKHPKCLYVGDNVIQDVFAPDEYTRCQTVAISEEMRSEGVGNDATYLNVLGSNTWGSYFSQREGKVSLWCDIIKRHSLVCVPSMEVLAEKSIDSKIEPLGFYPKSPL
;
A
#
# COMPACT_ATOMS: atom_id res chain seq x y z
N MET A 1 7.10 3.50 -25.51
CA MET A 1 6.04 4.03 -26.41
C MET A 1 5.11 4.85 -25.53
N SER A 2 4.92 6.15 -25.78
CA SER A 2 3.98 6.95 -24.98
C SER A 2 2.56 6.41 -25.15
N ARG A 3 1.84 6.16 -24.05
CA ARG A 3 0.42 5.79 -24.09
C ARG A 3 -0.36 6.86 -24.86
N ALA A 4 -1.26 6.43 -25.75
CA ALA A 4 -2.32 7.31 -26.22
C ALA A 4 -3.18 7.65 -24.99
N ALA A 5 -3.37 8.95 -24.71
CA ALA A 5 -4.22 9.39 -23.61
C ALA A 5 -5.64 8.83 -23.83
N VAL A 6 -6.09 7.93 -22.94
CA VAL A 6 -7.48 7.49 -22.93
C VAL A 6 -8.25 8.57 -22.16
N PRO A 7 -9.20 9.27 -22.80
CA PRO A 7 -9.84 10.44 -22.18
C PRO A 7 -10.87 10.06 -21.10
N TYR A 8 -11.16 8.76 -20.93
CA TYR A 8 -12.11 8.26 -19.95
C TYR A 8 -11.77 6.84 -19.48
N LEU A 9 -12.23 6.48 -18.28
CA LEU A 9 -12.36 5.11 -17.82
C LEU A 9 -13.80 4.64 -18.06
N ARG A 10 -13.96 3.50 -18.75
CA ARG A 10 -15.21 2.74 -18.83
C ARG A 10 -14.88 1.28 -18.55
N VAL A 11 -15.31 0.75 -17.42
CA VAL A 11 -14.95 -0.60 -16.96
C VAL A 11 -15.44 -1.68 -17.93
N ALA A 12 -16.56 -1.43 -18.62
CA ALA A 12 -17.08 -2.31 -19.67
C ALA A 12 -16.15 -2.46 -20.89
N ASP A 13 -15.15 -1.59 -21.09
CA ASP A 13 -14.20 -1.69 -22.21
C ASP A 13 -13.07 -2.72 -21.96
N TYR A 14 -13.03 -3.34 -20.78
CA TYR A 14 -12.06 -4.36 -20.38
C TYR A 14 -12.67 -5.76 -20.43
N ASP A 15 -11.82 -6.76 -20.61
CA ASP A 15 -12.18 -8.17 -20.65
C ASP A 15 -11.97 -8.85 -19.30
N CYS A 16 -10.90 -8.44 -18.61
CA CYS A 16 -10.55 -8.92 -17.28
C CYS A 16 -10.39 -7.74 -16.33
N VAL A 17 -10.99 -7.82 -15.15
CA VAL A 17 -10.93 -6.77 -14.13
C VAL A 17 -10.48 -7.39 -12.82
N GLY A 18 -9.36 -6.88 -12.30
CA GLY A 18 -8.70 -7.39 -11.13
C GLY A 18 -8.69 -6.40 -9.99
N PHE A 19 -8.60 -6.93 -8.78
CA PHE A 19 -8.56 -6.15 -7.56
C PHE A 19 -7.44 -6.66 -6.66
N ASP A 20 -6.80 -5.72 -5.96
CA ASP A 20 -6.24 -6.03 -4.65
C ASP A 20 -7.35 -6.18 -3.60
N LEU A 21 -7.02 -6.75 -2.43
CA LEU A 21 -7.98 -6.96 -1.35
C LEU A 21 -7.92 -5.86 -0.30
N ASP A 22 -6.82 -5.78 0.43
CA ASP A 22 -6.69 -5.00 1.66
C ASP A 22 -6.50 -3.51 1.33
N ASN A 23 -7.22 -2.60 1.99
CA ASN A 23 -7.30 -1.17 1.64
C ASN A 23 -7.89 -0.85 0.24
N THR A 24 -8.27 -1.87 -0.53
CA THR A 24 -8.88 -1.73 -1.85
C THR A 24 -10.36 -2.12 -1.81
N LEU A 25 -10.66 -3.42 -1.70
CA LEU A 25 -12.03 -3.93 -1.51
C LEU A 25 -12.41 -3.94 -0.02
N VAL A 26 -11.45 -4.30 0.85
CA VAL A 26 -11.59 -4.25 2.30
C VAL A 26 -11.20 -2.85 2.76
N LYS A 27 -12.20 -2.08 3.22
CA LYS A 27 -11.96 -0.78 3.86
C LYS A 27 -11.71 -1.01 5.35
N TYR A 28 -10.57 -0.54 5.84
CA TYR A 28 -10.23 -0.60 7.26
C TYR A 28 -10.66 0.66 8.01
N ASN A 29 -10.92 0.51 9.31
CA ASN A 29 -10.98 1.63 10.23
C ASN A 29 -9.54 2.03 10.56
N ILE A 30 -9.01 2.96 9.76
CA ILE A 30 -7.60 3.35 9.79
C ILE A 30 -7.20 3.88 11.17
N ALA A 31 -8.07 4.62 11.87
CA ALA A 31 -7.75 5.13 13.21
C ALA A 31 -7.51 4.01 14.23
N ASN A 32 -8.39 3.01 14.27
CA ASN A 32 -8.23 1.87 15.18
C ASN A 32 -7.05 0.98 14.78
N MET A 33 -6.86 0.78 13.47
CA MET A 33 -5.79 -0.05 12.92
C MET A 33 -4.41 0.53 13.21
N VAL A 34 -4.19 1.80 12.84
CA VAL A 34 -2.93 2.53 13.09
C VAL A 34 -2.60 2.58 14.58
N LYS A 35 -3.61 2.75 15.44
CA LYS A 35 -3.41 2.73 16.89
C LYS A 35 -2.93 1.37 17.38
N LEU A 36 -3.55 0.29 16.93
CA LEU A 36 -3.15 -1.07 17.28
C LEU A 36 -1.73 -1.39 16.79
N GLU A 37 -1.42 -1.06 15.54
CA GLU A 37 -0.11 -1.29 14.93
C GLU A 37 0.99 -0.50 15.64
N TYR A 38 0.75 0.79 15.93
CA TYR A 38 1.67 1.60 16.71
C TYR A 38 1.93 0.97 18.07
N ASP A 39 0.87 0.61 18.81
CA ASP A 39 1.01 0.07 20.15
C ASP A 39 1.79 -1.25 20.14
N LEU A 40 1.48 -2.16 19.22
CA LEU A 40 2.19 -3.43 19.09
C LEU A 40 3.67 -3.23 18.73
N LEU A 41 3.96 -2.37 17.76
CA LEU A 41 5.34 -2.11 17.32
C LEU A 41 6.15 -1.40 18.40
N ALA A 42 5.57 -0.41 19.09
CA ALA A 42 6.24 0.29 20.18
C ALA A 42 6.59 -0.66 21.34
N HIS A 43 5.64 -1.50 21.77
CA HIS A 43 5.91 -2.50 22.82
C HIS A 43 6.94 -3.54 22.37
N PHE A 44 6.88 -4.00 21.12
CA PHE A 44 7.90 -4.92 20.59
C PHE A 44 9.31 -4.31 20.67
N LEU A 45 9.48 -3.05 20.26
CA LEU A 45 10.78 -2.38 20.29
C LEU A 45 11.28 -2.15 21.73
N VAL A 46 10.39 -1.82 22.67
CA VAL A 46 10.75 -1.68 24.08
C VAL A 46 11.13 -3.04 24.68
N ASP A 47 10.24 -4.03 24.57
CA ASP A 47 10.35 -5.29 25.29
C ASP A 47 11.39 -6.24 24.68
N GLN A 48 11.53 -6.26 23.35
CA GLN A 48 12.39 -7.21 22.63
C GLN A 48 13.69 -6.59 22.13
N LYS A 49 13.71 -5.26 21.90
CA LYS A 49 14.87 -4.56 21.34
C LYS A 49 15.53 -3.57 22.30
N GLY A 50 14.93 -3.33 23.47
CA GLY A 50 15.52 -2.52 24.54
C GLY A 50 15.47 -1.01 24.31
N TYR A 51 14.58 -0.53 23.43
CA TYR A 51 14.36 0.92 23.29
C TYR A 51 13.71 1.48 24.56
N ASP A 52 14.00 2.74 24.89
CA ASP A 52 13.47 3.36 26.10
C ASP A 52 11.97 3.66 25.93
N ALA A 53 11.17 3.10 26.84
CA ALA A 53 9.72 3.30 26.93
C ALA A 53 9.33 4.78 27.01
N HIS A 54 10.19 5.64 27.55
CA HIS A 54 9.98 7.08 27.62
C HIS A 54 9.72 7.71 26.25
N TYR A 55 10.38 7.22 25.19
CA TYR A 55 10.19 7.72 23.84
C TYR A 55 9.02 7.00 23.14
N LEU A 56 9.00 5.67 23.20
CA LEU A 56 8.13 4.84 22.35
C LEU A 56 6.71 4.69 22.90
N LEU A 57 6.50 4.66 24.23
CA LEU A 57 5.18 4.45 24.85
C LEU A 57 4.43 5.76 25.16
N ARG A 58 4.82 6.87 24.52
CA ARG A 58 4.08 8.14 24.57
C ARG A 58 2.77 8.05 23.79
N PRO A 59 1.75 8.87 24.10
CA PRO A 59 0.52 8.94 23.32
C PRO A 59 0.79 9.09 21.82
N LEU A 60 -0.05 8.45 20.99
CA LEU A 60 0.07 8.50 19.54
C LEU A 60 -0.16 9.93 19.05
N ASP A 61 0.84 10.48 18.36
CA ASP A 61 0.70 11.77 17.67
C ASP A 61 0.20 11.49 16.25
N VAL A 62 -1.12 11.57 16.09
CA VAL A 62 -1.77 11.26 14.82
C VAL A 62 -1.41 12.29 13.75
N ASP A 63 -1.20 13.56 14.12
CA ASP A 63 -0.88 14.62 13.14
C ASP A 63 0.51 14.44 12.52
N PHE A 64 1.42 13.72 13.20
CA PHE A 64 2.73 13.39 12.67
C PHE A 64 2.70 12.26 11.62
N LEU A 65 1.60 11.51 11.53
CA LEU A 65 1.49 10.38 10.60
C LEU A 65 1.16 10.88 9.19
N GLN A 66 1.84 10.33 8.18
CA GLN A 66 1.49 10.55 6.79
C GLN A 66 2.00 9.39 5.93
N LYS A 67 1.14 8.86 5.05
CA LYS A 67 1.54 7.88 4.04
C LYS A 67 2.55 8.49 3.08
N GLY A 68 3.53 7.71 2.63
CA GLY A 68 4.51 8.15 1.65
C GLY A 68 5.71 8.92 2.18
N LEU A 69 5.87 9.07 3.50
CA LEU A 69 7.14 9.58 4.04
C LEU A 69 8.25 8.55 3.83
N THR A 70 9.46 9.04 3.58
CA THR A 70 10.64 8.24 3.27
C THR A 70 11.66 8.33 4.41
N MET A 71 12.01 7.19 5.00
CA MET A 71 13.05 7.07 6.03
C MET A 71 14.42 7.00 5.38
N ASP A 72 15.27 7.97 5.68
CA ASP A 72 16.71 7.93 5.46
C ASP A 72 17.37 7.37 6.73
N TYR A 73 17.71 6.07 6.68
CA TYR A 73 18.31 5.37 7.80
C TYR A 73 19.76 5.78 8.05
N GLU A 74 20.46 6.36 7.07
CA GLU A 74 21.83 6.82 7.27
C GLU A 74 21.87 8.07 8.15
N LYS A 75 20.88 8.95 7.98
CA LYS A 75 20.84 10.27 8.64
C LYS A 75 19.81 10.40 9.75
N GLY A 76 18.99 9.38 10.00
CA GLY A 76 17.93 9.44 11.01
C GLY A 76 16.82 10.43 10.65
N ASN A 77 16.56 10.61 9.36
CA ASN A 77 15.63 11.63 8.88
C ASN A 77 14.39 11.02 8.19
N LEU A 78 13.22 11.56 8.46
CA LEU A 78 12.02 11.36 7.65
C LEU A 78 11.93 12.45 6.61
N LEU A 79 11.66 12.06 5.37
CA LEU A 79 11.68 12.93 4.20
C LEU A 79 10.33 12.88 3.49
N GLN A 80 9.83 14.04 3.10
CA GLN A 80 8.72 14.17 2.17
C GLN A 80 9.30 14.53 0.79
N LEU A 81 9.31 13.55 -0.12
CA LEU A 81 9.99 13.67 -1.42
C LEU A 81 9.07 14.18 -2.54
N SER A 82 9.66 14.97 -3.43
CA SER A 82 9.09 15.35 -4.73
C SER A 82 9.51 14.33 -5.80
N ALA A 83 8.85 14.35 -6.96
CA ALA A 83 9.14 13.44 -8.07
C ALA A 83 10.58 13.55 -8.64
N ASP A 84 11.20 14.73 -8.50
CA ASP A 84 12.59 15.00 -8.93
C ASP A 84 13.65 14.57 -7.89
N GLY A 85 13.23 13.94 -6.78
CA GLY A 85 14.10 13.54 -5.68
C GLY A 85 14.42 14.66 -4.68
N SER A 86 13.87 15.86 -4.87
CA SER A 86 14.05 16.96 -3.93
C SER A 86 13.21 16.77 -2.66
N ILE A 87 13.79 17.15 -1.52
CA ILE A 87 13.18 17.06 -0.21
C ILE A 87 12.34 18.32 0.04
N HIS A 88 11.03 18.14 0.15
CA HIS A 88 10.10 19.22 0.43
C HIS A 88 10.05 19.59 1.92
N ARG A 89 9.95 18.58 2.78
CA ARG A 89 10.01 18.70 4.24
C ARG A 89 10.84 17.55 4.79
N ALA A 90 11.45 17.77 5.95
CA ALA A 90 12.13 16.72 6.69
C ALA A 90 11.93 16.87 8.20
N ALA A 91 12.06 15.76 8.92
CA ALA A 91 12.19 15.72 10.37
C ALA A 91 13.42 14.89 10.74
N HIS A 92 14.17 15.35 11.74
CA HIS A 92 15.15 14.53 12.44
C HIS A 92 14.55 14.09 13.76
N GLY A 93 14.37 12.79 13.91
CA GLY A 93 13.49 12.27 14.96
C GLY A 93 12.10 12.89 14.89
N THR A 94 11.56 13.34 16.02
CA THR A 94 10.24 14.01 16.05
C THR A 94 10.29 15.51 15.76
N ARG A 95 11.48 16.08 15.47
CA ARG A 95 11.65 17.51 15.24
C ARG A 95 11.71 17.83 13.74
N LEU A 96 10.80 18.67 13.27
CA LEU A 96 10.87 19.23 11.93
C LEU A 96 12.17 20.03 11.73
N LEU A 97 12.80 19.82 10.58
CA LEU A 97 13.96 20.58 10.13
C LEU A 97 13.50 21.85 9.40
N SER A 98 14.22 22.93 9.65
CA SER A 98 14.13 24.15 8.84
C SER A 98 14.73 23.92 7.45
N ASP A 99 14.33 24.76 6.51
CA ASP A 99 14.88 24.83 5.16
C ASP A 99 16.42 24.88 5.13
N ALA A 100 17.02 25.67 6.02
CA ALA A 100 18.48 25.79 6.14
C ALA A 100 19.13 24.51 6.68
N GLU A 101 18.50 23.80 7.61
CA GLU A 101 18.99 22.51 8.11
C GLU A 101 18.89 21.42 7.05
N ILE A 102 17.82 21.42 6.23
CA ILE A 102 17.71 20.49 5.10
C ILE A 102 18.84 20.76 4.10
N GLU A 103 19.12 22.02 3.79
CA GLU A 103 20.20 22.40 2.87
C GLU A 103 21.59 22.07 3.41
N ASP A 104 21.81 22.20 4.72
CA ASP A 104 23.06 21.79 5.36
C ASP A 104 23.29 20.27 5.24
N VAL A 105 22.23 19.48 5.46
CA VAL A 105 22.31 18.02 5.45
C VAL A 105 22.33 17.44 4.03
N TYR A 106 21.56 18.00 3.09
CA TYR A 106 21.31 17.43 1.76
C TYR A 106 21.81 18.31 0.60
N GLY A 107 22.45 19.44 0.89
CA GLY A 107 22.91 20.39 -0.12
C GLY A 107 21.83 21.38 -0.55
N LYS A 108 22.26 22.46 -1.23
CA LYS A 108 21.39 23.59 -1.60
C LYS A 108 20.17 23.23 -2.44
N ASP A 109 20.32 22.21 -3.29
CA ASP A 109 19.22 21.74 -4.14
C ASP A 109 18.23 20.83 -3.37
N ARG A 110 18.52 20.52 -2.10
CA ARG A 110 17.77 19.59 -1.24
C ARG A 110 17.60 18.21 -1.86
N ILE A 111 18.61 17.79 -2.60
CA ILE A 111 18.67 16.54 -3.34
C ILE A 111 19.98 15.85 -2.95
N SER A 112 19.90 14.55 -2.65
CA SER A 112 21.09 13.73 -2.47
C SER A 112 21.16 12.63 -3.52
N THR A 113 22.34 12.02 -3.67
CA THR A 113 22.50 10.82 -4.48
C THR A 113 21.50 9.74 -4.10
N LEU A 114 21.26 9.53 -2.80
CA LEU A 114 20.33 8.51 -2.31
C LEU A 114 18.87 8.82 -2.67
N THR A 115 18.43 10.09 -2.57
CA THR A 115 17.05 10.44 -2.94
C THR A 115 16.82 10.42 -4.45
N LEU A 116 17.84 10.74 -5.25
CA LEU A 116 17.81 10.56 -6.72
C LEU A 116 17.74 9.09 -7.11
N GLU A 117 18.63 8.26 -6.57
CA GLU A 117 18.61 6.81 -6.82
C GLU A 117 17.24 6.23 -6.45
N TYR A 118 16.68 6.64 -5.30
CA TYR A 118 15.38 6.14 -4.83
C TYR A 118 14.23 6.49 -5.77
N THR A 119 14.19 7.74 -6.24
CA THR A 119 13.11 8.20 -7.13
C THR A 119 13.25 7.64 -8.55
N GLN A 120 14.47 7.32 -9.00
CA GLN A 120 14.72 6.72 -10.31
C GLN A 120 14.50 5.20 -10.34
N SER A 121 14.75 4.51 -9.21
CA SER A 121 14.69 3.06 -9.09
C SER A 121 13.92 2.60 -7.86
N ILE A 122 12.67 3.05 -7.71
CA ILE A 122 11.88 2.82 -6.49
C ILE A 122 11.69 1.34 -6.10
N LEU A 123 11.75 0.42 -7.07
CA LEU A 123 11.67 -1.03 -6.82
C LEU A 123 12.95 -1.60 -6.20
N ASP A 124 14.11 -0.97 -6.38
CA ASP A 124 15.37 -1.43 -5.78
C ASP A 124 15.36 -1.23 -4.26
N ALA A 125 14.57 -0.27 -3.77
CA ALA A 125 14.32 -0.07 -2.35
C ALA A 125 13.28 -1.05 -1.75
N TRP A 126 12.72 -1.97 -2.56
CA TRP A 126 11.79 -2.98 -2.06
C TRP A 126 12.50 -4.07 -1.26
N ASN A 127 13.67 -4.50 -1.73
CA ASN A 127 14.52 -5.50 -1.08
C ASN A 127 15.99 -5.25 -1.43
N GLY A 128 16.90 -5.72 -0.59
CA GLY A 128 18.33 -5.69 -0.86
C GLY A 128 19.02 -4.45 -0.28
N PRO A 129 20.24 -4.13 -0.73
CA PRO A 129 21.10 -3.13 -0.07
C PRO A 129 20.45 -1.75 0.04
N MET A 130 19.64 -1.34 -0.94
CA MET A 130 18.99 -0.05 -0.92
C MET A 130 17.89 0.05 0.15
N SER A 131 17.12 -1.02 0.37
CA SER A 131 16.05 -1.06 1.38
C SER A 131 16.56 -0.86 2.82
N GLU A 132 17.85 -1.14 3.07
CA GLU A 132 18.50 -0.94 4.37
C GLU A 132 18.96 0.51 4.59
N ARG A 133 19.00 1.31 3.51
CA ARG A 133 19.46 2.71 3.51
C ARG A 133 18.30 3.69 3.42
N ILE A 134 17.31 3.37 2.58
CA ILE A 134 16.15 4.23 2.35
C ILE A 134 14.88 3.41 2.11
N ARG A 135 13.78 3.78 2.76
CA ARG A 135 12.48 3.12 2.57
C ARG A 135 11.32 4.06 2.86
N SER A 136 10.26 3.97 2.07
CA SER A 136 9.02 4.71 2.35
C SER A 136 7.99 3.85 3.05
N VAL A 137 7.16 4.50 3.87
CA VAL A 137 5.86 3.95 4.26
C VAL A 137 4.89 4.09 3.09
N MET A 138 4.21 3.02 2.71
CA MET A 138 3.51 2.96 1.41
C MET A 138 2.02 2.62 1.53
N ASP A 139 1.57 2.08 2.65
CA ASP A 139 0.18 1.69 2.87
C ASP A 139 -0.24 1.84 4.33
N HIS A 140 -1.51 1.62 4.61
CA HIS A 140 -2.03 1.87 5.95
C HIS A 140 -1.48 0.92 7.02
N PHE A 141 -0.86 -0.22 6.66
CA PHE A 141 -0.24 -1.15 7.61
C PHE A 141 1.14 -0.70 8.09
N ASP A 142 1.79 0.23 7.39
CA ASP A 142 3.12 0.73 7.72
C ASP A 142 3.18 2.23 8.03
N ILE A 143 2.11 3.01 7.86
CA ILE A 143 2.05 4.43 8.28
C ILE A 143 2.55 4.68 9.72
N PRO A 144 2.18 3.88 10.76
CA PRO A 144 2.67 4.10 12.12
C PRO A 144 4.19 4.08 12.24
N VAL A 145 4.89 3.44 11.31
CA VAL A 145 6.35 3.34 11.28
C VAL A 145 6.99 4.73 11.19
N CYS A 146 6.32 5.74 10.60
CA CYS A 146 6.84 7.12 10.59
C CYS A 146 7.15 7.60 12.00
N LEU A 147 6.15 7.56 12.89
CA LEU A 147 6.32 8.04 14.26
C LEU A 147 7.22 7.13 15.09
N ILE A 148 7.16 5.82 14.86
CA ILE A 148 8.06 4.85 15.49
C ILE A 148 9.51 5.16 15.15
N PHE A 149 9.84 5.30 13.86
CA PHE A 149 11.17 5.64 13.39
C PHE A 149 11.65 6.97 14.00
N ALA A 150 10.81 8.00 13.96
CA ALA A 150 11.12 9.30 14.56
C ALA A 150 11.46 9.19 16.06
N ARG A 151 10.66 8.44 16.83
CA ARG A 151 10.89 8.24 18.27
C ARG A 151 12.08 7.33 18.57
N CYS A 152 12.38 6.37 17.69
CA CYS A 152 13.61 5.59 17.76
C CYS A 152 14.84 6.46 17.54
N VAL A 153 14.81 7.40 16.59
CA VAL A 153 15.89 8.38 16.38
C VAL A 153 16.06 9.26 17.62
N ASP A 154 14.99 9.80 18.20
CA ASP A 154 15.06 10.58 19.45
C ASP A 154 15.73 9.78 20.59
N ASN A 155 15.40 8.49 20.71
CA ASN A 155 16.04 7.60 21.69
C ASN A 155 17.54 7.42 21.41
N VAL A 156 17.91 7.12 20.16
CA VAL A 156 19.32 6.94 19.75
C VAL A 156 20.12 8.20 20.03
N ASP A 157 19.58 9.37 19.71
CA ASP A 157 20.21 10.66 19.96
C ASP A 157 20.50 10.88 21.45
N ALA A 158 19.50 10.64 22.30
CA ALA A 158 19.65 10.82 23.74
C ALA A 158 20.65 9.84 24.37
N VAL A 159 20.68 8.58 23.90
CA VAL A 159 21.67 7.59 24.34
C VAL A 159 23.07 8.01 23.90
N ALA A 160 23.25 8.38 22.63
CA ALA A 160 24.53 8.80 22.08
C ALA A 160 25.10 10.03 22.81
N GLU A 161 24.25 11.02 23.11
CA GLU A 161 24.63 12.20 23.88
C GLU A 161 25.00 11.89 25.33
N LYS A 162 24.26 10.99 25.99
CA LYS A 162 24.54 10.57 27.37
C LYS A 162 25.83 9.76 27.48
N GLU A 163 26.12 8.93 26.48
CA GLU A 163 27.27 8.03 26.46
C GLU A 163 28.49 8.62 25.76
N ASP A 164 28.37 9.82 25.18
CA ASP A 164 29.40 10.48 24.36
C ASP A 164 29.89 9.59 23.21
N THR A 165 28.94 8.99 22.48
CA THR A 165 29.21 8.10 21.35
C THR A 165 28.67 8.67 20.02
N PRO A 166 29.21 8.24 18.86
CA PRO A 166 28.68 8.65 17.57
C PRO A 166 27.23 8.18 17.37
N LYS A 167 26.38 9.06 16.83
CA LYS A 167 25.00 8.72 16.45
C LYS A 167 25.02 7.70 15.30
N GLN A 168 24.35 6.56 15.48
CA GLN A 168 24.23 5.49 14.49
C GLN A 168 22.80 4.95 14.43
N TYR A 169 22.12 5.15 13.31
CA TYR A 169 20.69 4.84 13.16
C TYR A 169 20.47 3.48 12.46
N ASN A 170 20.92 2.39 13.10
CA ASN A 170 20.74 1.02 12.58
C ASN A 170 19.29 0.49 12.81
N LEU A 171 18.29 1.30 12.50
CA LEU A 171 16.89 1.09 12.91
C LEU A 171 16.12 0.13 11.99
N TYR A 172 16.55 -0.02 10.74
CA TYR A 172 15.85 -0.81 9.74
C TYR A 172 15.52 -2.23 10.21
N ARG A 173 16.51 -2.94 10.78
CA ARG A 173 16.36 -4.35 11.19
C ARG A 173 15.37 -4.51 12.34
N ASP A 174 15.45 -3.63 13.35
CA ASP A 174 14.57 -3.71 14.51
C ASP A 174 13.11 -3.41 14.16
N ILE A 175 12.90 -2.39 13.33
CA ILE A 175 11.57 -2.04 12.82
C ILE A 175 11.02 -3.18 11.94
N LEU A 176 11.84 -3.74 11.05
CA LEU A 176 11.46 -4.86 10.20
C LEU A 176 11.09 -6.09 11.04
N ASP A 177 11.85 -6.42 12.07
CA ASP A 177 11.55 -7.53 12.98
C ASP A 177 10.20 -7.33 13.69
N GLY A 178 9.87 -6.10 14.08
CA GLY A 178 8.57 -5.76 14.66
C GLY A 178 7.41 -5.89 13.66
N LEU A 179 7.60 -5.45 12.42
CA LEU A 179 6.62 -5.66 11.34
C LEU A 179 6.43 -7.15 11.03
N ILE A 180 7.52 -7.94 11.00
CA ILE A 180 7.46 -9.41 10.85
C ILE A 180 6.72 -10.03 12.03
N TYR A 181 7.00 -9.60 13.26
CA TYR A 181 6.29 -10.07 14.45
C TYR A 181 4.78 -9.87 14.34
N MET A 182 4.30 -8.76 13.76
CA MET A 182 2.88 -8.50 13.58
C MET A 182 2.28 -9.30 12.40
N PHE A 183 2.93 -9.24 11.23
CA PHE A 183 2.29 -9.59 9.96
C PHE A 183 2.79 -10.87 9.28
N GLN A 184 3.77 -11.59 9.85
CA GLN A 184 4.22 -12.84 9.23
C GLN A 184 3.05 -13.82 9.02
N ARG A 185 3.09 -14.53 7.89
CA ARG A 185 1.96 -15.30 7.37
C ARG A 185 1.35 -16.29 8.38
N ASP A 186 2.20 -16.95 9.18
CA ASP A 186 1.76 -18.01 10.08
C ASP A 186 0.98 -17.48 11.29
N ASN A 187 1.08 -16.17 11.58
CA ASN A 187 0.46 -15.57 12.76
C ASN A 187 -1.08 -15.62 12.73
N PHE A 188 -1.71 -15.52 11.56
CA PHE A 188 -3.18 -15.53 11.48
C PHE A 188 -3.75 -16.88 11.93
N GLY A 189 -3.21 -17.97 11.37
CA GLY A 189 -3.56 -19.34 11.73
C GLY A 189 -3.17 -19.69 13.18
N ASN A 190 -1.96 -19.29 13.61
CA ASN A 190 -1.48 -19.55 14.97
C ASN A 190 -2.10 -18.64 16.04
N ASN A 191 -2.80 -17.58 15.63
CA ASN A 191 -3.37 -16.58 16.51
C ASN A 191 -2.30 -15.92 17.42
N THR A 192 -1.20 -15.50 16.80
CA THR A 192 -0.03 -14.84 17.43
C THR A 192 0.25 -13.46 16.82
N GLY A 193 1.26 -12.73 17.31
CA GLY A 193 1.69 -11.45 16.73
C GLY A 193 0.83 -10.23 17.09
N GLY A 194 -0.19 -10.40 17.93
CA GLY A 194 -1.04 -9.31 18.45
C GLY A 194 -2.06 -8.76 17.45
N PHE A 195 -1.65 -8.45 16.22
CA PHE A 195 -2.49 -7.83 15.19
C PHE A 195 -3.66 -8.73 14.79
N PHE A 196 -3.36 -9.92 14.24
CA PHE A 196 -4.41 -10.85 13.79
C PHE A 196 -5.31 -11.34 14.95
N PRO A 197 -4.80 -11.64 16.17
CA PRO A 197 -5.64 -11.96 17.31
C PRO A 197 -6.64 -10.85 17.67
N ALA A 198 -6.21 -9.59 17.70
CA ALA A 198 -7.09 -8.46 17.99
C ALA A 198 -8.16 -8.28 16.91
N LEU A 199 -7.76 -8.36 15.63
CA LEU A 199 -8.65 -8.27 14.49
C LEU A 199 -9.69 -9.40 14.46
N LYS A 200 -9.28 -10.65 14.70
CA LYS A 200 -10.20 -11.81 14.72
C LYS A 200 -11.21 -11.72 15.86
N LYS A 201 -10.79 -11.17 17.01
CA LYS A 201 -11.64 -11.06 18.20
C LYS A 201 -12.76 -10.05 18.02
N ASN A 202 -12.48 -8.89 17.40
CA ASN A 202 -13.43 -7.81 17.22
C ASN A 202 -13.32 -7.19 15.81
N PRO A 203 -13.64 -7.93 14.73
CA PRO A 203 -13.42 -7.47 13.36
C PRO A 203 -14.17 -6.18 13.02
N GLU A 204 -15.31 -5.91 13.65
CA GLU A 204 -16.09 -4.67 13.50
C GLU A 204 -15.37 -3.40 13.96
N LEU A 205 -14.34 -3.54 14.81
CA LEU A 205 -13.51 -2.39 15.19
C LEU A 205 -12.52 -2.00 14.10
N PHE A 206 -12.18 -2.92 13.20
CA PHE A 206 -11.09 -2.76 12.24
C PHE A 206 -11.55 -2.79 10.78
N ILE A 207 -12.65 -3.43 10.45
CA ILE A 207 -13.09 -3.66 9.08
C ILE A 207 -14.52 -3.14 8.88
N HIS A 208 -14.71 -2.30 7.87
CA HIS A 208 -16.03 -1.89 7.42
C HIS A 208 -16.64 -2.96 6.50
N ARG A 209 -17.93 -3.24 6.67
CA ARG A 209 -18.68 -4.10 5.73
C ARG A 209 -18.77 -3.42 4.36
N ALA A 210 -18.75 -4.20 3.29
CA ALA A 210 -19.00 -3.68 1.95
C ALA A 210 -20.44 -3.14 1.86
N SER A 211 -20.64 -2.03 1.17
CA SER A 211 -21.98 -1.52 0.91
C SER A 211 -22.80 -2.48 0.03
N ASP A 212 -24.12 -2.33 0.05
CA ASP A 212 -24.99 -3.06 -0.88
C ASP A 212 -24.69 -2.70 -2.34
N ASN A 213 -24.28 -1.45 -2.60
CA ASN A 213 -23.91 -0.99 -3.94
C ASN A 213 -22.63 -1.68 -4.43
N LEU A 214 -21.59 -1.74 -3.60
CA LEU A 214 -20.36 -2.45 -3.95
C LEU A 214 -20.61 -3.94 -4.19
N ASN A 215 -21.40 -4.58 -3.32
CA ASN A 215 -21.83 -5.97 -3.50
C ASN A 215 -22.55 -6.20 -4.84
N LYS A 216 -23.49 -5.31 -5.19
CA LYS A 216 -24.23 -5.39 -6.46
C LYS A 216 -23.31 -5.17 -7.64
N TRP A 217 -22.41 -4.19 -7.56
CA TRP A 217 -21.46 -3.85 -8.62
C TRP A 217 -20.49 -5.00 -8.89
N MET A 218 -19.94 -5.65 -7.85
CA MET A 218 -19.11 -6.85 -8.01
C MET A 218 -19.84 -8.00 -8.70
N LYS A 219 -21.13 -8.23 -8.35
CA LYS A 219 -21.97 -9.24 -9.00
C LYS A 219 -22.25 -8.92 -10.48
N GLU A 220 -22.56 -7.65 -10.78
CA GLU A 220 -22.75 -7.16 -12.15
C GLU A 220 -21.47 -7.38 -12.98
N LEU A 221 -20.32 -6.97 -12.42
CA LEU A 221 -19.03 -7.16 -13.06
C LEU A 221 -18.73 -8.64 -13.34
N LYS A 222 -18.91 -9.51 -12.34
CA LYS A 222 -18.72 -10.96 -12.45
C LYS A 222 -19.60 -11.63 -13.51
N SER A 223 -20.78 -11.07 -13.77
CA SER A 223 -21.70 -11.58 -14.78
C SER A 223 -21.29 -11.26 -16.23
N GLN A 224 -20.43 -10.26 -16.43
CA GLN A 224 -20.06 -9.77 -17.77
C GLN A 224 -18.57 -9.93 -18.08
N LYS A 225 -17.72 -10.00 -17.06
CA LYS A 225 -16.25 -9.93 -17.17
C LYS A 225 -15.59 -11.12 -16.48
N LYS A 226 -14.32 -11.36 -16.80
CA LYS A 226 -13.46 -12.22 -15.97
C LYS A 226 -12.93 -11.40 -14.79
N VAL A 227 -13.37 -11.74 -13.59
CA VAL A 227 -13.00 -11.00 -12.37
C VAL A 227 -11.93 -11.76 -11.62
N PHE A 228 -10.86 -11.09 -11.19
CA PHE A 228 -9.76 -11.74 -10.48
C PHE A 228 -9.36 -10.98 -9.21
N LEU A 229 -8.82 -11.71 -8.23
CA LEU A 229 -8.26 -11.14 -7.02
C LEU A 229 -6.76 -11.47 -6.97
N VAL A 230 -5.91 -10.47 -6.73
CA VAL A 230 -4.47 -10.66 -6.49
C VAL A 230 -4.12 -9.92 -5.21
N THR A 231 -3.97 -10.66 -4.10
CA THR A 231 -3.68 -10.07 -2.80
C THR A 231 -2.32 -10.52 -2.26
N GLY A 232 -1.65 -9.61 -1.53
CA GLY A 232 -0.45 -9.94 -0.76
C GLY A 232 -0.75 -10.83 0.45
N SER A 233 -2.00 -10.86 0.90
CA SER A 233 -2.45 -11.62 2.07
C SER A 233 -2.46 -13.12 1.83
N HIS A 234 -2.09 -13.88 2.86
CA HIS A 234 -2.21 -15.32 2.86
C HIS A 234 -3.69 -15.77 2.85
N VAL A 235 -3.97 -16.96 2.34
CA VAL A 235 -5.33 -17.41 2.01
C VAL A 235 -6.29 -17.43 3.20
N ASP A 236 -5.80 -17.70 4.41
CA ASP A 236 -6.60 -17.71 5.64
C ASP A 236 -7.07 -16.31 6.04
N PHE A 237 -6.16 -15.33 6.08
CA PHE A 237 -6.50 -13.94 6.35
C PHE A 237 -7.36 -13.34 5.24
N ALA A 238 -7.01 -13.56 3.97
CA ALA A 238 -7.79 -13.09 2.83
C ALA A 238 -9.21 -13.67 2.83
N SER A 239 -9.36 -14.97 3.14
CA SER A 239 -10.68 -15.60 3.25
C SER A 239 -11.49 -15.02 4.40
N PHE A 240 -10.86 -14.75 5.54
CA PHE A 240 -11.53 -14.17 6.70
C PHE A 240 -12.05 -12.75 6.40
N THR A 241 -11.21 -11.87 5.84
CA THR A 241 -11.61 -10.49 5.55
C THR A 241 -12.63 -10.43 4.43
N ALA A 242 -12.44 -11.19 3.34
CA ALA A 242 -13.40 -11.25 2.24
C ALA A 242 -14.76 -11.82 2.68
N GLN A 243 -14.78 -12.89 3.49
CA GLN A 243 -16.01 -13.43 4.06
C GLN A 243 -16.69 -12.43 5.00
N TYR A 244 -15.90 -11.65 5.76
CA TYR A 244 -16.46 -10.59 6.58
C TYR A 244 -17.11 -9.51 5.72
N ILE A 245 -16.50 -9.03 4.64
CA ILE A 245 -17.09 -7.91 3.89
C ILE A 245 -18.21 -8.32 2.92
N PHE A 246 -18.11 -9.50 2.28
CA PHE A 246 -19.01 -9.94 1.22
C PHE A 246 -19.92 -11.12 1.61
N GLY A 247 -19.69 -11.74 2.77
CA GLY A 247 -20.41 -12.93 3.23
C GLY A 247 -19.81 -14.25 2.73
N ASN A 248 -20.48 -15.37 3.06
CA ASN A 248 -19.94 -16.72 2.85
C ASN A 248 -19.68 -17.06 1.37
N GLU A 249 -20.44 -16.47 0.45
CA GLU A 249 -20.34 -16.73 -0.99
C GLU A 249 -19.34 -15.81 -1.70
N TRP A 250 -18.48 -15.10 -0.96
CA TRP A 250 -17.54 -14.12 -1.54
C TRP A 250 -16.68 -14.69 -2.68
N ARG A 251 -16.30 -15.98 -2.61
CA ARG A 251 -15.50 -16.64 -3.64
C ARG A 251 -16.16 -16.60 -5.01
N SER A 252 -17.49 -16.62 -5.05
CA SER A 252 -18.27 -16.56 -6.30
C SER A 252 -18.13 -15.22 -7.05
N LEU A 253 -17.63 -14.17 -6.38
CA LEU A 253 -17.37 -12.87 -6.98
C LEU A 253 -16.11 -12.84 -7.86
N PHE A 254 -15.30 -13.90 -7.86
CA PHE A 254 -14.04 -13.99 -8.59
C PHE A 254 -13.98 -15.26 -9.44
N ASP A 255 -13.49 -15.13 -10.68
CA ASP A 255 -13.16 -16.26 -11.55
C ASP A 255 -11.81 -16.89 -11.20
N VAL A 256 -10.88 -16.16 -10.59
CA VAL A 256 -9.60 -16.70 -10.10
C VAL A 256 -9.09 -15.84 -8.96
N ILE A 257 -8.56 -16.49 -7.92
CA ILE A 257 -8.03 -15.82 -6.73
C ILE A 257 -6.57 -16.22 -6.56
N VAL A 258 -5.70 -15.23 -6.43
CA VAL A 258 -4.27 -15.37 -6.15
C VAL A 258 -3.98 -14.72 -4.82
N THR A 259 -3.57 -15.55 -3.87
CA THR A 259 -3.20 -15.15 -2.51
C THR A 259 -1.69 -15.18 -2.36
N PHE A 260 -1.17 -14.49 -1.35
CA PHE A 260 0.27 -14.41 -1.10
C PHE A 260 1.07 -14.09 -2.37
N ALA A 261 0.57 -13.17 -3.19
CA ALA A 261 1.07 -12.91 -4.54
C ALA A 261 2.51 -12.38 -4.57
N ARG A 262 3.06 -11.94 -3.43
CA ARG A 262 4.42 -11.36 -3.31
C ARG A 262 4.63 -10.20 -4.30
N LYS A 263 3.67 -9.30 -4.39
CA LYS A 263 3.79 -8.03 -5.13
C LYS A 263 5.01 -7.22 -4.60
N PRO A 264 5.66 -6.40 -5.44
CA PRO A 264 5.44 -6.22 -6.87
C PRO A 264 5.96 -7.39 -7.73
N GLY A 265 6.64 -8.37 -7.12
CA GLY A 265 7.24 -9.54 -7.79
C GLY A 265 6.27 -10.38 -8.62
N PHE A 266 4.98 -10.35 -8.31
CA PHE A 266 3.94 -10.96 -9.15
C PHE A 266 3.92 -10.39 -10.57
N PHE A 267 4.08 -9.07 -10.72
CA PHE A 267 4.00 -8.39 -12.02
C PHE A 267 5.36 -8.37 -12.75
N THR A 268 6.46 -8.31 -11.99
CA THR A 268 7.81 -8.14 -12.52
C THR A 268 8.57 -9.46 -12.70
N GLY A 269 8.21 -10.49 -11.93
CA GLY A 269 8.92 -11.76 -11.86
C GLY A 269 8.20 -12.91 -12.57
N ARG A 270 8.65 -14.14 -12.27
CA ARG A 270 8.11 -15.41 -12.81
C ARG A 270 8.05 -16.50 -11.75
N ARG A 271 7.57 -16.17 -10.55
CA ARG A 271 7.37 -17.19 -9.51
C ARG A 271 6.23 -18.12 -9.96
N PRO A 272 6.37 -19.44 -9.80
CA PRO A 272 5.31 -20.36 -10.20
C PRO A 272 4.07 -20.19 -9.33
N PHE A 273 2.91 -20.57 -9.88
CA PHE A 273 1.69 -20.75 -9.11
C PHE A 273 1.84 -21.95 -8.18
N VAL A 274 1.24 -21.88 -6.99
CA VAL A 274 1.26 -22.96 -6.01
C VAL A 274 -0.16 -23.35 -5.64
N ALA A 275 -0.46 -24.65 -5.66
CA ALA A 275 -1.77 -25.17 -5.26
C ALA A 275 -1.96 -25.05 -3.74
N LEU A 276 -3.22 -25.03 -3.30
CA LEU A 276 -3.58 -24.89 -1.89
C LEU A 276 -4.46 -26.07 -1.44
N GLU A 277 -4.11 -26.68 -0.30
CA GLU A 277 -4.99 -27.55 0.48
C GLU A 277 -5.34 -26.84 1.79
N GLY A 278 -6.53 -26.24 1.83
CA GLY A 278 -6.89 -25.32 2.91
C GLY A 278 -5.97 -24.10 2.92
N ALA A 279 -5.17 -23.97 3.98
CA ALA A 279 -4.20 -22.88 4.15
C ALA A 279 -2.75 -23.30 3.85
N LYS A 280 -2.52 -24.53 3.39
CA LYS A 280 -1.16 -25.04 3.13
C LYS A 280 -0.83 -24.95 1.65
N GLU A 281 0.34 -24.39 1.38
CA GLU A 281 0.98 -24.43 0.06
C GLU A 281 1.40 -25.87 -0.26
N MET A 282 1.00 -26.34 -1.44
CA MET A 282 1.27 -27.69 -1.94
C MET A 282 2.28 -27.61 -3.11
N ASP A 283 2.11 -28.45 -4.12
CA ASP A 283 2.98 -28.46 -5.29
C ASP A 283 2.76 -27.24 -6.19
N VAL A 284 3.79 -26.95 -6.98
CA VAL A 284 3.73 -25.99 -8.08
C VAL A 284 2.69 -26.43 -9.12
N VAL A 285 1.99 -25.46 -9.67
CA VAL A 285 1.00 -25.64 -10.74
C VAL A 285 1.64 -25.17 -12.05
N GLU A 286 1.70 -26.08 -13.02
CA GLU A 286 2.17 -25.75 -14.36
C GLU A 286 1.22 -24.75 -15.04
N PRO A 287 1.72 -23.82 -15.88
CA PRO A 287 0.89 -22.77 -16.48
C PRO A 287 -0.36 -23.27 -17.20
N GLU A 288 -0.30 -24.44 -17.85
CA GLU A 288 -1.42 -25.03 -18.58
C GLU A 288 -2.53 -25.54 -17.65
N ASP A 289 -2.19 -25.88 -16.40
CA ASP A 289 -3.08 -26.43 -15.39
C ASP A 289 -3.72 -25.38 -14.48
N ILE A 290 -3.32 -24.11 -14.60
CA ILE A 290 -4.01 -22.99 -13.96
C ILE A 290 -5.43 -22.90 -14.54
N LYS A 291 -6.46 -22.84 -13.70
CA LYS A 291 -7.88 -22.88 -14.08
C LYS A 291 -8.69 -21.83 -13.33
N LEU A 292 -9.76 -21.37 -13.98
CA LEU A 292 -10.79 -20.57 -13.31
C LEU A 292 -11.50 -21.42 -12.23
N GLY A 293 -12.08 -20.73 -11.24
CA GLY A 293 -12.76 -21.32 -10.08
C GLY A 293 -11.84 -21.68 -8.92
N ASN A 294 -10.52 -21.57 -9.10
CA ASN A 294 -9.53 -21.97 -8.10
C ASN A 294 -8.91 -20.79 -7.35
N ILE A 295 -8.36 -21.12 -6.18
CA ILE A 295 -7.52 -20.25 -5.36
C ILE A 295 -6.10 -20.78 -5.42
N TYR A 296 -5.15 -19.92 -5.71
CA TYR A 296 -3.73 -20.22 -5.77
C TYR A 296 -2.94 -19.37 -4.77
N SER A 297 -1.75 -19.83 -4.42
CA SER A 297 -0.72 -19.04 -3.74
C SER A 297 0.38 -18.62 -4.73
N GLN A 298 1.00 -17.47 -4.48
CA GLN A 298 2.12 -16.94 -5.26
C GLN A 298 1.77 -16.69 -6.74
N GLY A 299 2.53 -17.23 -7.69
CA GLY A 299 2.31 -17.03 -9.12
C GLY A 299 2.95 -15.77 -9.70
N ASN A 300 2.62 -15.51 -10.96
CA ASN A 300 3.08 -14.37 -11.74
C ASN A 300 2.02 -13.92 -12.75
N TRP A 301 2.15 -12.67 -13.21
CA TRP A 301 1.22 -12.07 -14.15
C TRP A 301 1.22 -12.75 -15.52
N GLN A 302 2.37 -13.23 -15.99
CA GLN A 302 2.51 -13.78 -17.34
C GLN A 302 1.64 -15.03 -17.50
N ASP A 303 1.71 -15.96 -16.55
CA ASP A 303 0.90 -17.17 -16.60
C ASP A 303 -0.59 -16.87 -16.36
N LEU A 304 -0.91 -15.92 -15.48
CA LEU A 304 -2.29 -15.43 -15.30
C LEU A 304 -2.86 -14.81 -16.59
N TYR A 305 -2.02 -14.08 -17.33
CA TYR A 305 -2.41 -13.47 -18.59
C TYR A 305 -2.63 -14.51 -19.70
N GLU A 306 -1.83 -15.59 -19.73
CA GLU A 306 -2.07 -16.72 -20.65
C GLU A 306 -3.38 -17.44 -20.33
N LEU A 307 -3.73 -17.62 -19.04
CA LEU A 307 -5.05 -18.07 -18.62
C LEU A 307 -6.14 -17.16 -19.22
N PHE A 308 -6.02 -15.84 -19.08
CA PHE A 308 -7.03 -14.92 -19.62
C PHE A 308 -7.16 -14.98 -21.14
N LYS A 309 -6.07 -15.13 -21.90
CA LYS A 309 -6.16 -15.34 -23.36
C LYS A 309 -6.96 -16.58 -23.70
N ARG A 310 -6.68 -17.69 -23.01
CA ARG A 310 -7.37 -18.96 -23.24
C ARG A 310 -8.86 -18.86 -22.91
N GLU A 311 -9.20 -18.28 -21.77
CA GLU A 311 -10.57 -18.24 -21.24
C GLU A 311 -11.45 -17.16 -21.89
N THR A 312 -10.84 -16.10 -22.45
CA THR A 312 -11.58 -15.06 -23.19
C THR A 312 -11.64 -15.32 -24.69
N GLY A 313 -10.79 -16.22 -25.22
CA GLY A 313 -10.61 -16.43 -26.65
C GLY A 313 -9.94 -15.26 -27.38
N GLN A 314 -9.44 -14.25 -26.64
CA GLN A 314 -8.81 -13.07 -27.22
C GLN A 314 -7.30 -13.22 -27.26
N LYS A 315 -6.67 -12.75 -28.35
CA LYS A 315 -5.21 -12.72 -28.47
C LYS A 315 -4.57 -11.72 -27.50
N HIS A 316 -5.26 -10.63 -27.23
CA HIS A 316 -4.80 -9.51 -26.40
C HIS A 316 -5.94 -9.00 -25.51
N PRO A 317 -6.39 -9.79 -24.51
CA PRO A 317 -7.41 -9.32 -23.59
C PRO A 317 -6.94 -8.05 -22.89
N LYS A 318 -7.84 -7.09 -22.76
CA LYS A 318 -7.64 -5.85 -22.01
C LYS A 318 -7.88 -6.11 -20.54
N CYS A 319 -6.87 -5.83 -19.73
CA CYS A 319 -6.94 -6.01 -18.29
C CYS A 319 -6.94 -4.66 -17.58
N LEU A 320 -7.80 -4.53 -16.57
CA LEU A 320 -7.82 -3.44 -15.60
C LEU A 320 -7.45 -4.03 -14.24
N TYR A 321 -6.63 -3.33 -13.46
CA TYR A 321 -6.31 -3.72 -12.10
C TYR A 321 -6.48 -2.53 -11.14
N VAL A 322 -7.12 -2.76 -10.00
CA VAL A 322 -7.45 -1.72 -9.03
C VAL A 322 -6.75 -2.04 -7.72
N GLY A 323 -6.03 -1.07 -7.14
CA GLY A 323 -5.40 -1.24 -5.84
C GLY A 323 -4.94 0.06 -5.20
N ASP A 324 -4.57 0.01 -3.91
CA ASP A 324 -4.22 1.18 -3.11
C ASP A 324 -2.72 1.46 -3.05
N ASN A 325 -1.89 0.41 -3.07
CA ASN A 325 -0.45 0.58 -2.97
C ASN A 325 0.11 1.12 -4.30
N VAL A 326 0.55 2.39 -4.27
CA VAL A 326 1.01 3.14 -5.45
C VAL A 326 2.15 2.43 -6.20
N ILE A 327 2.99 1.66 -5.52
CA ILE A 327 4.09 0.93 -6.17
C ILE A 327 3.64 -0.44 -6.63
N GLN A 328 3.04 -1.22 -5.73
CA GLN A 328 2.73 -2.61 -5.97
C GLN A 328 1.53 -2.83 -6.90
N ASP A 329 0.55 -1.92 -6.86
CA ASP A 329 -0.74 -2.08 -7.52
C ASP A 329 -1.01 -1.06 -8.62
N VAL A 330 -0.21 0.01 -8.69
CA VAL A 330 -0.33 1.04 -9.73
C VAL A 330 0.90 1.05 -10.63
N PHE A 331 2.09 1.37 -10.10
CA PHE A 331 3.32 1.42 -10.90
C PHE A 331 3.70 0.07 -11.52
N ALA A 332 3.87 -0.98 -10.71
CA ALA A 332 4.36 -2.27 -11.17
C ALA A 332 3.49 -2.94 -12.26
N PRO A 333 2.15 -3.06 -12.10
CA PRO A 333 1.31 -3.59 -13.16
C PRO A 333 1.31 -2.70 -14.41
N ASP A 334 1.37 -1.38 -14.26
CA ASP A 334 1.36 -0.46 -15.40
C ASP A 334 2.65 -0.54 -16.25
N GLU A 335 3.80 -0.49 -15.59
CA GLU A 335 5.12 -0.38 -16.22
C GLU A 335 5.58 -1.71 -16.81
N TYR A 336 5.35 -2.82 -16.11
CA TYR A 336 5.91 -4.13 -16.47
C TYR A 336 4.94 -5.04 -17.21
N THR A 337 3.69 -4.61 -17.37
CA THR A 337 2.66 -5.42 -18.02
C THR A 337 1.88 -4.63 -19.07
N ARG A 338 0.72 -5.13 -19.48
CA ARG A 338 -0.26 -4.41 -20.33
C ARG A 338 -1.55 -4.09 -19.59
N CYS A 339 -1.56 -4.34 -18.28
CA CYS A 339 -2.69 -4.05 -17.41
C CYS A 339 -2.76 -2.54 -17.20
N GLN A 340 -3.94 -1.96 -17.42
CA GLN A 340 -4.18 -0.57 -17.03
C GLN A 340 -4.61 -0.55 -15.57
N THR A 341 -4.38 0.57 -14.88
CA THR A 341 -4.58 0.61 -13.43
C THR A 341 -5.53 1.72 -12.99
N VAL A 342 -6.18 1.49 -11.85
CA VAL A 342 -6.94 2.48 -11.09
C VAL A 342 -6.36 2.51 -9.68
N ALA A 343 -6.00 3.69 -9.21
CA ALA A 343 -5.47 3.86 -7.87
C ALA A 343 -6.60 4.10 -6.87
N ILE A 344 -6.49 3.50 -5.69
CA ILE A 344 -7.29 3.84 -4.50
C ILE A 344 -6.43 4.69 -3.56
N SER A 345 -6.92 5.86 -3.15
CA SER A 345 -6.21 6.70 -2.16
C SER A 345 -7.20 7.40 -1.24
N GLU A 346 -7.39 6.85 -0.04
CA GLU A 346 -8.29 7.43 0.97
C GLU A 346 -7.86 8.85 1.39
N GLU A 347 -6.57 9.20 1.23
CA GLU A 347 -6.00 10.52 1.49
C GLU A 347 -6.70 11.63 0.69
N MET A 348 -7.34 11.32 -0.45
CA MET A 348 -8.14 12.32 -1.18
C MET A 348 -9.24 12.93 -0.28
N ARG A 349 -9.73 12.19 0.73
CA ARG A 349 -10.75 12.69 1.67
C ARG A 349 -10.22 13.79 2.58
N SER A 350 -8.97 13.73 3.02
CA SER A 350 -8.37 14.79 3.86
C SER A 350 -8.21 16.10 3.08
N GLU A 351 -8.20 16.03 1.75
CA GLU A 351 -8.19 17.17 0.83
C GLU A 351 -9.60 17.61 0.38
N GLY A 352 -10.64 17.15 1.08
CA GLY A 352 -12.02 17.56 0.83
C GLY A 352 -12.70 16.86 -0.35
N VAL A 353 -12.20 15.69 -0.78
CA VAL A 353 -12.86 14.88 -1.80
C VAL A 353 -13.81 13.87 -1.16
N GLY A 354 -15.11 14.02 -1.43
CA GLY A 354 -16.17 13.17 -0.89
C GLY A 354 -16.82 13.75 0.37
N ASN A 355 -17.84 13.05 0.89
CA ASN A 355 -18.63 13.50 2.05
C ASN A 355 -18.31 12.74 3.35
N ASP A 356 -17.38 11.78 3.29
CA ASP A 356 -17.01 10.93 4.43
C ASP A 356 -15.88 11.61 5.23
N ALA A 357 -16.23 12.17 6.39
CA ALA A 357 -15.30 12.83 7.30
C ALA A 357 -14.66 11.87 8.33
N THR A 358 -14.78 10.56 8.12
CA THR A 358 -14.27 9.57 9.06
C THR A 358 -12.75 9.50 9.00
N TYR A 359 -12.10 9.61 10.17
CA TYR A 359 -10.63 9.51 10.37
C TYR A 359 -9.78 10.50 9.55
N LEU A 360 -10.33 11.67 9.15
CA LEU A 360 -9.58 12.68 8.37
C LEU A 360 -8.27 13.12 9.05
N ASN A 361 -8.25 13.11 10.38
CA ASN A 361 -7.08 13.44 11.18
C ASN A 361 -5.94 12.43 11.01
N VAL A 362 -6.22 11.19 10.62
CA VAL A 362 -5.20 10.14 10.34
C VAL A 362 -4.81 10.14 8.87
N LEU A 363 -5.73 10.51 7.98
CA LEU A 363 -5.52 10.57 6.52
C LEU A 363 -4.81 11.85 6.06
N GLY A 364 -4.72 12.87 6.90
CA GLY A 364 -4.05 14.14 6.63
C GLY A 364 -3.12 14.52 7.77
N SER A 365 -2.26 15.51 7.52
CA SER A 365 -1.26 15.96 8.49
C SER A 365 -1.05 17.47 8.37
N ASN A 366 -1.17 18.22 9.47
CA ASN A 366 -0.75 19.62 9.50
C ASN A 366 0.78 19.74 9.56
N THR A 367 1.43 18.80 10.23
CA THR A 367 2.89 18.68 10.32
C THR A 367 3.54 18.57 8.94
N TRP A 368 3.05 17.67 8.09
CA TRP A 368 3.61 17.37 6.78
C TRP A 368 2.89 18.07 5.62
N GLY A 369 1.66 18.54 5.83
CA GLY A 369 0.82 19.13 4.79
C GLY A 369 0.16 18.06 3.91
N SER A 370 -0.06 18.39 2.64
CA SER A 370 -0.78 17.52 1.70
C SER A 370 0.00 16.25 1.34
N TYR A 371 -0.71 15.14 1.15
CA TYR A 371 -0.14 13.92 0.56
C TYR A 371 0.15 14.07 -0.95
N PHE A 372 -0.61 14.94 -1.64
CA PHE A 372 -0.55 15.07 -3.09
C PHE A 372 0.23 16.30 -3.57
N SER A 373 0.07 17.42 -2.88
CA SER A 373 0.62 18.72 -3.29
C SER A 373 1.74 19.18 -2.36
N GLN A 374 2.61 20.03 -2.91
CA GLN A 374 3.73 20.64 -2.20
C GLN A 374 3.75 22.15 -2.52
N ARG A 375 4.59 22.93 -1.80
CA ARG A 375 4.72 24.37 -2.06
C ARG A 375 5.15 24.63 -3.52
N GLU A 376 4.88 25.83 -4.00
CA GLU A 376 5.27 26.31 -5.35
C GLU A 376 4.65 25.51 -6.51
N GLY A 377 3.52 24.82 -6.25
CA GLY A 377 2.81 24.05 -7.28
C GLY A 377 3.50 22.74 -7.65
N LYS A 378 4.53 22.31 -6.91
CA LYS A 378 5.10 20.96 -7.02
C LYS A 378 4.11 19.92 -6.51
N VAL A 379 4.28 18.69 -6.96
CA VAL A 379 3.52 17.52 -6.50
C VAL A 379 4.44 16.54 -5.80
N SER A 380 3.89 15.80 -4.85
CA SER A 380 4.64 14.73 -4.19
C SER A 380 5.06 13.64 -5.18
N LEU A 381 6.09 12.87 -4.81
CA LEU A 381 6.50 11.66 -5.54
C LEU A 381 5.30 10.74 -5.84
N TRP A 382 4.42 10.55 -4.85
CA TRP A 382 3.28 9.64 -4.96
C TRP A 382 2.21 10.17 -5.91
N CYS A 383 1.91 11.47 -5.86
CA CYS A 383 0.97 12.09 -6.80
C CYS A 383 1.47 11.99 -8.24
N ASP A 384 2.76 12.19 -8.46
CA ASP A 384 3.38 12.04 -9.78
C ASP A 384 3.26 10.61 -10.31
N ILE A 385 3.58 9.60 -9.49
CA ILE A 385 3.43 8.19 -9.87
C ILE A 385 1.97 7.87 -10.19
N ILE A 386 1.02 8.28 -9.34
CA ILE A 386 -0.42 8.09 -9.56
C ILE A 386 -0.84 8.68 -10.92
N LYS A 387 -0.45 9.94 -11.21
CA LYS A 387 -0.80 10.62 -12.46
C LYS A 387 -0.22 9.95 -13.70
N ARG A 388 0.98 9.39 -13.61
CA ARG A 388 1.66 8.74 -14.74
C ARG A 388 1.15 7.33 -15.02
N HIS A 389 0.83 6.58 -13.96
CA HIS A 389 0.62 5.14 -14.06
C HIS A 389 -0.83 4.70 -13.89
N SER A 390 -1.72 5.53 -13.35
CA SER A 390 -3.15 5.22 -13.25
C SER A 390 -4.00 5.96 -14.29
N LEU A 391 -5.10 5.33 -14.71
CA LEU A 391 -6.13 6.01 -15.50
C LEU A 391 -6.89 7.03 -14.66
N VAL A 392 -7.12 6.70 -13.40
CA VAL A 392 -7.79 7.52 -12.41
C VAL A 392 -7.41 7.07 -11.02
N CYS A 393 -7.34 8.03 -10.10
CA CYS A 393 -7.33 7.80 -8.66
C CYS A 393 -8.68 8.16 -8.05
N VAL A 394 -9.21 7.29 -7.20
CA VAL A 394 -10.47 7.47 -6.47
C VAL A 394 -10.28 7.22 -4.97
N PRO A 395 -11.10 7.81 -4.08
CA PRO A 395 -10.94 7.63 -2.64
C PRO A 395 -11.40 6.28 -2.09
N SER A 396 -12.14 5.48 -2.88
CA SER A 396 -12.57 4.13 -2.52
C SER A 396 -13.26 3.44 -3.70
N MET A 397 -13.43 2.13 -3.58
CA MET A 397 -14.26 1.33 -4.49
C MET A 397 -15.73 1.75 -4.54
N GLU A 398 -16.26 2.36 -3.47
CA GLU A 398 -17.64 2.86 -3.44
C GLU A 398 -17.89 3.91 -4.53
N VAL A 399 -16.92 4.77 -4.81
CA VAL A 399 -17.01 5.81 -5.86
C VAL A 399 -17.15 5.19 -7.26
N LEU A 400 -16.50 4.05 -7.50
CA LEU A 400 -16.67 3.30 -8.74
C LEU A 400 -18.01 2.55 -8.76
N ALA A 401 -18.41 1.98 -7.63
CA ALA A 401 -19.65 1.22 -7.49
C ALA A 401 -20.92 2.08 -7.60
N GLU A 402 -20.83 3.39 -7.36
CA GLU A 402 -21.91 4.36 -7.64
C GLU A 402 -22.22 4.50 -9.14
N LYS A 403 -21.32 4.05 -10.01
CA LYS A 403 -21.48 4.09 -11.47
C LYS A 403 -21.74 2.68 -12.01
N SER A 404 -22.59 2.58 -13.03
CA SER A 404 -22.63 1.36 -13.85
C SER A 404 -21.28 1.17 -14.54
N ILE A 405 -20.87 -0.08 -14.76
CA ILE A 405 -19.63 -0.43 -15.48
C ILE A 405 -19.58 0.14 -16.91
N ASP A 406 -20.72 0.48 -17.50
CA ASP A 406 -20.84 1.13 -18.81
C ASP A 406 -20.62 2.65 -18.78
N SER A 407 -20.60 3.25 -17.60
CA SER A 407 -20.44 4.70 -17.45
C SER A 407 -19.04 5.12 -17.87
N LYS A 408 -18.95 6.26 -18.54
CA LYS A 408 -17.68 6.94 -18.76
C LYS A 408 -17.37 7.83 -17.57
N ILE A 409 -16.22 7.59 -16.96
CA ILE A 409 -15.59 8.48 -16.00
C ILE A 409 -14.56 9.26 -16.79
N GLU A 410 -14.60 10.58 -16.80
CA GLU A 410 -13.62 11.44 -17.49
C GLU A 410 -12.65 12.03 -16.48
N PRO A 411 -11.61 11.29 -16.05
CA PRO A 411 -10.74 11.73 -14.99
C PRO A 411 -9.67 12.67 -15.54
N LEU A 412 -9.50 13.82 -14.87
CA LEU A 412 -8.26 14.60 -14.97
C LEU A 412 -7.20 13.99 -14.02
N GLY A 413 -6.99 12.68 -14.12
CA GLY A 413 -6.16 11.87 -13.21
C GLY A 413 -6.80 11.52 -11.86
N PHE A 414 -7.82 12.26 -11.43
CA PHE A 414 -8.53 12.04 -10.15
C PHE A 414 -10.04 12.15 -10.33
N TYR A 415 -10.80 11.40 -9.54
CA TYR A 415 -12.26 11.40 -9.56
C TYR A 415 -12.83 11.16 -8.13
N PRO A 416 -13.95 11.80 -7.73
CA PRO A 416 -14.81 12.70 -8.50
C PRO A 416 -14.26 14.12 -8.68
N LYS A 417 -13.24 14.50 -7.91
CA LYS A 417 -12.59 15.81 -7.95
C LYS A 417 -11.08 15.63 -7.73
N SER A 418 -10.29 16.55 -8.27
CA SER A 418 -8.86 16.60 -7.97
C SER A 418 -8.59 17.06 -6.52
N PRO A 419 -7.66 16.41 -5.80
CA PRO A 419 -7.18 16.85 -4.48
C PRO A 419 -6.07 17.92 -4.57
N LEU A 420 -5.85 18.50 -5.76
CA LEU A 420 -4.78 19.47 -6.05
C LEU A 420 -5.28 20.91 -6.13
#